data_AF-A0A6S6RAT1-F1
#
_entry.id   AF-A0A6S6RAT1-F1
#
_cell.length_a   1.000
_cell.length_b   1.000
_cell.length_c   1.000
_cell.angle_alpha   90.00
_cell.angle_beta   90.00
_cell.angle_gamma   90.00
#
_symmetry.space_group_name_H-M   'P 1'
#
loop_
_entity.id
_entity.type
_entity.pdbx_description
1 polymer ?
#
loop_
_entity_poly.entity_id
_entity_poly.type
_entity_poly.pdbx_seq_one_letter_code
_entity_poly.pdbx_strand_id
1 'polypeptide(L)'
;MAVNIDVITGFLEAGKTTFIKELLQSDTLEEYENPLLLLCEEGMIEYEMELLEKSNTRIHIIESYEELNEELFTTLEREYNPDYIIVEYNGTWEITDFFSKRKPGHYNIRNVIFISDGTTFQSYLSNMTTLIQPHILNSNFVIFNRIEHLDQKEKAKLKRVVHNINKNTGVYFPIQWSEEKKIMNYFTPFETYQKISPGMIITLVILSILCFLPYKRLESIYEYVQAVSVFFISILMQAVPFVLLGAFVSSFIQLMVPASFIISRFTKNNYKSYFFAAIAGFFLPVCDCGLIPMVSGLLKKGAPLPQTMIFWLTSAAVNPVVILSVLYAFPDKPYLVLIRIAAGIIIGLLVGFLLRFGNYTTKDAINTEGILSGISGNVLKIEGSSIKERLKGVFYGAKLEFFRVFKFVIYGAFLSALLQYSFGPFIKGLFGGNFALELVIMMVAAVFMSTCATSNAFIGRSFNTNFSQASVLAFVVLGPMIDFKNLIMLSEVLKMSFLLRLVLMICFNGLLLFSLIHFLV
;
A
#
# COMPACT_ATOMS: atom_id res chain seq x y z
N MET A 1 5.00 -12.22 30.66
CA MET A 1 6.01 -11.97 29.60
C MET A 1 5.35 -12.24 28.26
N ALA A 2 5.79 -11.64 27.16
CA ALA A 2 5.29 -12.03 25.85
C ALA A 2 5.88 -13.39 25.47
N VAL A 3 5.06 -14.34 25.03
CA VAL A 3 5.51 -15.68 24.63
C VAL A 3 5.57 -15.73 23.11
N ASN A 4 6.76 -15.99 22.57
CA ASN A 4 6.97 -16.04 21.13
C ASN A 4 6.67 -17.45 20.59
N ILE A 5 5.98 -17.49 19.46
CA ILE A 5 5.61 -18.73 18.75
C ILE A 5 6.29 -18.73 17.38
N ASP A 6 7.13 -19.74 17.13
CA ASP A 6 7.67 -20.02 15.80
C ASP A 6 6.95 -21.21 15.17
N VAL A 7 6.37 -21.00 13.99
CA VAL A 7 5.59 -22.01 13.26
C VAL A 7 6.45 -22.59 12.15
N ILE A 8 6.81 -23.87 12.27
CA ILE A 8 7.49 -24.64 11.23
C ILE A 8 6.44 -25.39 10.44
N THR A 9 6.35 -25.08 9.15
CA THR A 9 5.39 -25.67 8.25
C THR A 9 6.09 -26.19 6.99
N GLY A 10 5.43 -27.08 6.25
CA GLY A 10 5.99 -27.72 5.09
C GLY A 10 5.15 -28.94 4.74
N PHE A 11 5.13 -29.30 3.46
CA PHE A 11 4.35 -30.46 3.01
C PHE A 11 4.97 -31.79 3.48
N LEU A 12 4.34 -32.92 3.16
CA LEU A 12 4.82 -34.25 3.55
C LEU A 12 6.28 -34.46 3.12
N GLU A 13 7.08 -35.07 4.01
CA GLU A 13 8.51 -35.34 3.82
C GLU A 13 9.39 -34.11 3.53
N ALA A 14 8.90 -32.90 3.79
CA ALA A 14 9.67 -31.67 3.58
C ALA A 14 10.91 -31.53 4.48
N GLY A 15 11.03 -32.32 5.56
CA GLY A 15 12.15 -32.24 6.51
C GLY A 15 11.91 -31.31 7.71
N LYS A 16 10.64 -31.13 8.11
CA LYS A 16 10.25 -30.31 9.28
C LYS A 16 10.90 -30.81 10.58
N THR A 17 10.71 -32.09 10.88
CA THR A 17 11.22 -32.73 12.09
C THR A 17 12.74 -32.67 12.19
N THR A 18 13.46 -32.84 11.07
CA THR A 18 14.93 -32.71 11.02
C THR A 18 15.39 -31.31 11.40
N PHE A 19 14.76 -30.28 10.83
CA PHE A 19 15.07 -28.89 11.16
C PHE A 19 14.81 -28.58 12.64
N ILE A 20 13.71 -29.08 13.21
CA ILE A 20 13.40 -28.87 14.63
C ILE A 20 14.41 -29.60 15.52
N LYS A 21 14.83 -30.83 15.17
CA LYS A 21 15.90 -31.52 15.92
C LYS A 21 17.19 -30.70 15.96
N GLU A 22 17.59 -30.11 14.85
CA GLU A 22 18.80 -29.27 14.80
C GLU A 22 18.62 -27.95 15.55
N LEU A 23 17.41 -27.39 15.53
CA LEU A 23 17.05 -26.24 16.36
C LEU A 23 17.18 -26.56 17.86
N LEU A 24 16.72 -27.74 18.29
CA LEU A 24 16.85 -28.22 19.68
C LEU A 24 18.32 -28.51 20.07
N GLN A 25 19.16 -28.90 19.10
CA GLN A 25 20.60 -29.11 19.34
C GLN A 25 21.40 -27.81 19.44
N SER A 26 20.83 -26.70 18.95
CA SER A 26 21.50 -25.39 18.90
C SER A 26 21.42 -24.63 20.21
N ASP A 27 22.35 -23.69 20.40
CA ASP A 27 22.37 -22.77 21.55
C ASP A 27 21.17 -21.77 21.57
N THR A 28 20.31 -21.80 20.54
CA THR A 28 19.20 -20.82 20.37
C THR A 28 18.18 -20.89 21.49
N LEU A 29 18.01 -22.05 22.11
CA LEU A 29 17.01 -22.26 23.16
C LEU A 29 17.54 -22.01 24.57
N GLU A 30 18.85 -21.76 24.73
CA GLU A 30 19.46 -21.53 26.05
C GLU A 30 18.95 -20.27 26.76
N GLU A 31 18.39 -19.31 26.00
CA GLU A 31 17.81 -18.07 26.55
C GLU A 31 16.38 -18.26 27.11
N TYR A 32 15.76 -19.43 26.88
CA TYR A 32 14.40 -19.73 27.32
C TYR A 32 14.43 -20.76 28.46
N GLU A 33 13.70 -20.47 29.52
CA GLU A 33 13.56 -21.33 30.70
C GLU A 33 12.59 -22.49 30.45
N ASN A 34 11.50 -22.30 29.68
CA ASN A 34 10.46 -23.31 29.48
C ASN A 34 9.99 -23.40 28.02
N PRO A 35 10.87 -23.79 27.07
CA PRO A 35 10.46 -24.00 25.69
C PRO A 35 9.47 -25.18 25.56
N LEU A 36 8.46 -24.99 24.71
CA LEU A 36 7.42 -25.98 24.46
C LEU A 36 7.29 -26.27 22.96
N LEU A 37 7.32 -27.55 22.60
CA LEU A 37 7.12 -28.04 21.24
C LEU A 37 5.70 -28.60 21.08
N LEU A 38 4.91 -27.99 20.20
CA LEU A 38 3.59 -28.44 19.80
C LEU A 38 3.68 -29.27 18.52
N LEU A 39 3.24 -30.52 18.58
CA LEU A 39 3.24 -31.45 17.44
C LEU A 39 1.82 -31.59 16.87
N CYS A 40 1.59 -31.08 15.65
CA CYS A 40 0.30 -31.16 14.95
C CYS A 40 0.23 -32.32 13.94
N GLU A 41 1.26 -33.16 13.89
CA GLU A 41 1.39 -34.27 12.95
C GLU A 41 2.18 -35.39 13.65
N GLU A 42 1.76 -36.65 13.47
CA GLU A 42 2.59 -37.80 13.84
C GLU A 42 3.73 -37.94 12.82
N GLY A 43 4.89 -37.40 13.15
CA GLY A 43 6.09 -37.57 12.33
C GLY A 43 6.60 -39.01 12.36
N MET A 44 7.19 -39.50 11.26
CA MET A 44 7.85 -40.84 11.23
C MET A 44 9.13 -40.90 12.09
N ILE A 45 9.65 -39.75 12.52
CA ILE A 45 10.88 -39.62 13.30
C ILE A 45 10.47 -39.15 14.70
N GLU A 46 10.64 -40.00 15.71
CA GLU A 46 10.41 -39.61 17.11
C GLU A 46 11.52 -38.67 17.62
N TYR A 47 11.15 -37.76 18.52
CA TYR A 47 12.09 -36.92 19.23
C TYR A 47 12.76 -37.72 20.36
N GLU A 48 14.09 -37.80 20.34
CA GLU A 48 14.87 -38.51 21.35
C GLU A 48 14.77 -37.79 22.71
N MET A 49 14.54 -38.54 23.80
CA MET A 49 14.42 -37.97 25.14
C MET A 49 15.65 -37.18 25.57
N GLU A 50 16.85 -37.66 25.23
CA GLU A 50 18.12 -36.98 25.54
C GLU A 50 18.20 -35.57 24.92
N LEU A 51 17.60 -35.37 23.74
CA LEU A 51 17.58 -34.09 23.05
C LEU A 51 16.65 -33.08 23.75
N LEU A 52 15.48 -33.56 24.17
CA LEU A 52 14.48 -32.75 24.87
C LEU A 52 14.98 -32.35 26.26
N GLU A 53 15.65 -33.26 26.97
CA GLU A 53 16.29 -32.97 28.25
C GLU A 53 17.41 -31.94 28.11
N LYS A 54 18.27 -32.07 27.09
CA LYS A 54 19.37 -31.12 26.84
C LYS A 54 18.86 -29.70 26.54
N SER A 55 17.76 -29.58 25.81
CA SER A 55 17.16 -28.31 25.40
C SER A 55 16.08 -27.81 26.37
N ASN A 56 15.87 -28.51 27.49
CA ASN A 56 14.79 -28.28 28.44
C ASN A 56 13.39 -28.11 27.78
N THR A 57 13.16 -28.77 26.65
CA THR A 57 11.96 -28.60 25.84
C THR A 57 10.94 -29.68 26.17
N ARG A 58 9.70 -29.26 26.47
CA ARG A 58 8.57 -30.20 26.68
C ARG A 58 7.78 -30.37 25.40
N ILE A 59 7.07 -31.49 25.26
CA ILE A 59 6.22 -31.78 24.10
C ILE A 59 4.75 -31.79 24.50
N HIS A 60 3.91 -31.24 23.64
CA HIS A 60 2.47 -31.40 23.68
C HIS A 60 1.96 -31.78 22.29
N ILE A 61 1.15 -32.84 22.21
CA ILE A 61 0.63 -33.39 20.96
C ILE A 61 -0.76 -32.82 20.73
N ILE A 62 -1.03 -32.46 19.48
CA ILE A 62 -2.31 -31.92 19.01
C ILE A 62 -2.82 -32.87 17.94
N GLU A 63 -3.86 -33.64 18.27
CA GLU A 63 -4.39 -34.69 17.38
C GLU A 63 -5.26 -34.10 16.27
N SER A 64 -6.02 -33.05 16.59
CA SER A 64 -6.97 -32.43 15.68
C SER A 64 -6.76 -30.93 15.53
N TYR A 65 -7.08 -30.41 14.34
CA TYR A 65 -6.99 -28.97 14.07
C TYR A 65 -7.93 -28.14 14.96
N GLU A 66 -9.04 -28.73 15.41
CA GLU A 66 -10.04 -28.13 16.28
C GLU A 66 -9.48 -27.74 17.66
N GLU A 67 -8.52 -28.52 18.19
CA GLU A 67 -7.87 -28.30 19.48
C GLU A 67 -7.04 -27.01 19.52
N LEU A 68 -6.52 -26.54 18.39
CA LEU A 68 -5.75 -25.30 18.31
C LEU A 68 -6.60 -24.05 18.59
N ASN A 69 -7.06 -23.82 19.81
CA ASN A 69 -8.00 -22.75 20.16
C ASN A 69 -7.60 -22.05 21.48
N GLU A 70 -8.38 -21.06 21.92
CA GLU A 70 -8.07 -20.26 23.12
C GLU A 70 -7.99 -21.10 24.41
N GLU A 71 -8.75 -22.20 24.48
CA GLU A 71 -8.73 -23.13 25.61
C GLU A 71 -7.41 -23.89 25.68
N LEU A 72 -6.88 -24.37 24.56
CA LEU A 72 -5.56 -24.99 24.50
C LEU A 72 -4.48 -24.08 25.07
N PHE A 73 -4.39 -22.82 24.60
CA PHE A 73 -3.37 -21.90 25.12
C PHE A 73 -3.51 -21.66 26.63
N THR A 74 -4.74 -21.65 27.14
CA THR A 74 -5.00 -21.55 28.59
C THR A 74 -4.51 -22.80 29.34
N THR A 75 -4.69 -23.99 28.76
CA THR A 75 -4.17 -25.25 29.31
C THR A 75 -2.64 -25.27 29.27
N LEU A 76 -2.03 -24.81 28.18
CA LEU A 76 -0.58 -24.74 28.03
C LEU A 76 0.06 -23.84 29.10
N GLU A 77 -0.55 -22.68 29.39
CA GLU A 77 -0.11 -21.80 30.49
C GLU A 77 -0.13 -22.50 31.86
N ARG A 78 -1.19 -23.28 32.14
CA ARG A 78 -1.35 -23.95 33.43
C ARG A 78 -0.40 -25.13 33.61
N GLU A 79 -0.17 -25.90 32.57
CA GLU A 79 0.59 -27.16 32.64
C GLU A 79 2.09 -26.96 32.40
N TYR A 80 2.44 -26.09 31.45
CA TYR A 80 3.81 -25.92 30.98
C TYR A 80 4.40 -24.55 31.31
N ASN A 81 3.56 -23.53 31.49
CA ASN A 81 3.96 -22.12 31.66
C ASN A 81 5.07 -21.71 30.66
N PRO A 82 4.85 -21.86 29.35
CA PRO A 82 5.91 -21.71 28.36
C PRO A 82 6.32 -20.25 28.18
N ASP A 83 7.61 -20.01 27.97
CA ASP A 83 8.16 -18.71 27.56
C ASP A 83 8.53 -18.66 26.07
N TYR A 84 8.59 -19.82 25.42
CA TYR A 84 8.76 -19.97 23.99
C TYR A 84 8.01 -21.19 23.45
N ILE A 85 7.38 -21.06 22.28
CA ILE A 85 6.66 -22.16 21.64
C ILE A 85 7.19 -22.40 20.23
N ILE A 86 7.48 -23.66 19.94
CA ILE A 86 7.78 -24.17 18.61
C ILE A 86 6.56 -24.98 18.15
N VAL A 87 6.06 -24.74 16.94
CA VAL A 87 4.93 -25.50 16.39
C VAL A 87 5.39 -26.26 15.16
N GLU A 88 5.42 -27.58 15.23
CA GLU A 88 5.50 -28.44 14.05
C GLU A 88 4.10 -28.53 13.44
N TYR A 89 3.82 -27.64 12.50
CA TYR A 89 2.49 -27.48 11.91
C TYR A 89 2.25 -28.48 10.79
N ASN A 90 1.04 -29.05 10.77
CA ASN A 90 0.62 -29.98 9.74
C ASN A 90 0.47 -29.25 8.39
N GLY A 91 1.24 -29.67 7.39
CA GLY A 91 1.28 -29.04 6.07
C GLY A 91 -0.01 -29.20 5.24
N THR A 92 -0.96 -30.02 5.69
CA THR A 92 -2.25 -30.20 5.03
C THR A 92 -3.36 -29.31 5.60
N TRP A 93 -3.14 -28.69 6.76
CA TRP A 93 -4.09 -27.79 7.41
C TRP A 93 -3.97 -26.36 6.88
N GLU A 94 -5.08 -25.62 6.85
CA GLU A 94 -5.03 -24.22 6.42
C GLU A 94 -4.28 -23.34 7.45
N ILE A 95 -3.05 -22.95 7.13
CA ILE A 95 -2.25 -22.10 8.01
C ILE A 95 -2.86 -20.72 8.27
N THR A 96 -3.67 -20.18 7.35
CA THR A 96 -4.33 -18.87 7.54
C THR A 96 -5.20 -18.84 8.79
N ASP A 97 -5.64 -20.02 9.14
CA ASP A 97 -6.69 -20.33 10.06
C ASP A 97 -6.08 -20.44 11.48
N PHE A 98 -4.85 -20.97 11.59
CA PHE A 98 -3.97 -20.82 12.77
C PHE A 98 -3.76 -19.35 13.17
N PHE A 99 -3.57 -18.42 12.23
CA PHE A 99 -3.44 -16.99 12.56
C PHE A 99 -4.76 -16.36 13.04
N SER A 100 -5.89 -16.86 12.54
CA SER A 100 -7.21 -16.29 12.79
C SER A 100 -7.78 -16.61 14.18
N LYS A 101 -7.39 -17.76 14.74
CA LYS A 101 -7.90 -18.20 16.05
C LYS A 101 -7.33 -17.36 17.19
N ARG A 102 -8.22 -17.01 18.14
CA ARG A 102 -7.88 -16.21 19.32
C ARG A 102 -6.81 -16.91 20.15
N LYS A 103 -5.84 -16.10 20.57
CA LYS A 103 -4.81 -16.46 21.54
C LYS A 103 -4.83 -15.39 22.64
N PRO A 104 -4.47 -15.73 23.88
CA PRO A 104 -4.25 -14.74 24.92
C PRO A 104 -3.27 -13.66 24.42
N GLY A 105 -3.52 -12.40 24.77
CA GLY A 105 -2.88 -11.24 24.12
C GLY A 105 -1.36 -11.12 24.30
N HIS A 106 -0.74 -11.97 25.11
CA HIS A 106 0.71 -12.02 25.29
C HIS A 106 1.40 -13.08 24.41
N TYR A 107 0.66 -13.98 23.75
CA TYR A 107 1.22 -14.87 22.73
C TYR A 107 1.40 -14.12 21.41
N ASN A 108 2.61 -14.18 20.86
CA ASN A 108 2.95 -13.52 19.61
C ASN A 108 3.56 -14.52 18.63
N ILE A 109 3.01 -14.62 17.43
CA ILE A 109 3.63 -15.41 16.37
C ILE A 109 4.81 -14.62 15.83
N ARG A 110 6.01 -15.11 16.09
CA ARG A 110 7.27 -14.45 15.76
C ARG A 110 7.67 -14.77 14.33
N ASN A 111 7.83 -16.05 13.99
CA ASN A 111 8.18 -16.48 12.64
C ASN A 111 7.25 -17.58 12.11
N VAL A 112 7.10 -17.60 10.78
CA VAL A 112 6.53 -18.70 10.01
C VAL A 112 7.58 -19.17 9.01
N ILE A 113 8.05 -20.40 9.16
CA ILE A 113 9.14 -20.99 8.40
C ILE A 113 8.55 -22.10 7.54
N PHE A 114 8.57 -21.92 6.21
CA PHE A 114 8.14 -22.95 5.28
C PHE A 114 9.35 -23.75 4.78
N ILE A 115 9.35 -25.05 5.04
CA ILE A 115 10.40 -25.97 4.65
C ILE A 115 9.92 -26.77 3.45
N SER A 116 10.81 -26.98 2.48
CA SER A 116 10.54 -27.83 1.33
C SER A 116 11.81 -28.50 0.80
N ASP A 117 11.63 -29.68 0.20
CA ASP A 117 12.65 -30.32 -0.63
C ASP A 117 12.78 -29.58 -1.97
N GLY A 118 14.00 -29.13 -2.29
CA GLY A 118 14.28 -28.36 -3.51
C GLY A 118 14.09 -29.16 -4.80
N THR A 119 14.22 -30.49 -4.76
CA THR A 119 14.09 -31.37 -5.94
C THR A 119 12.63 -31.61 -6.32
N THR A 120 11.73 -31.69 -5.33
CA THR A 120 10.31 -32.02 -5.55
C THR A 120 9.38 -30.81 -5.46
N PHE A 121 9.84 -29.67 -4.93
CA PHE A 121 9.05 -28.45 -4.72
C PHE A 121 8.21 -28.04 -5.93
N GLN A 122 8.81 -28.01 -7.12
CA GLN A 122 8.10 -27.53 -8.31
C GLN A 122 6.95 -28.47 -8.71
N SER A 123 7.12 -29.78 -8.54
CA SER A 123 6.07 -30.78 -8.79
C SER A 123 4.95 -30.66 -7.76
N TYR A 124 5.30 -30.56 -6.48
CA TYR A 124 4.32 -30.37 -5.41
C TYR A 124 3.54 -29.07 -5.60
N LEU A 125 4.21 -27.97 -5.92
CA LEU A 125 3.56 -26.70 -6.14
C LEU A 125 2.63 -26.74 -7.35
N SER A 126 2.97 -27.45 -8.44
CA SER A 126 2.08 -27.55 -9.61
C SER A 126 0.84 -28.41 -9.37
N ASN A 127 0.96 -29.45 -8.53
CA ASN A 127 -0.13 -30.40 -8.28
C ASN A 127 -1.00 -30.00 -7.09
N MET A 128 -0.43 -29.32 -6.10
CA MET A 128 -1.06 -29.00 -4.81
C MET A 128 -0.93 -27.50 -4.50
N THR A 129 -1.06 -26.66 -5.53
CA THR A 129 -0.92 -25.20 -5.40
C THR A 129 -1.83 -24.64 -4.31
N THR A 130 -3.08 -25.09 -4.25
CA THR A 130 -4.09 -24.60 -3.30
C THR A 130 -3.69 -24.88 -1.85
N LEU A 131 -3.00 -25.99 -1.59
CA LEU A 131 -2.53 -26.35 -0.25
C LEU A 131 -1.22 -25.65 0.09
N ILE A 132 -0.25 -25.60 -0.83
CA ILE A 132 1.11 -25.11 -0.52
C ILE A 132 1.20 -23.57 -0.54
N GLN A 133 0.50 -22.94 -1.48
CA GLN A 133 0.60 -21.50 -1.70
C GLN A 133 0.26 -20.66 -0.44
N PRO A 134 -0.78 -20.99 0.36
CA PRO A 134 -1.04 -20.28 1.62
C PRO A 134 0.13 -20.31 2.61
N HIS A 135 0.88 -21.41 2.71
CA HIS A 135 2.02 -21.50 3.64
C HIS A 135 3.18 -20.63 3.19
N ILE A 136 3.48 -20.62 1.88
CA ILE A 136 4.51 -19.73 1.32
C ILE A 136 4.08 -18.26 1.42
N LEU A 137 2.80 -17.97 1.21
CA LEU A 137 2.28 -16.59 1.28
C LEU A 137 2.41 -16.00 2.69
N ASN A 138 2.29 -16.84 3.73
CA ASN A 138 2.38 -16.41 5.13
C ASN A 138 3.75 -16.68 5.76
N SER A 139 4.71 -17.26 5.04
CA SER A 139 6.05 -17.50 5.57
C SER A 139 6.90 -16.24 5.60
N ASN A 140 7.61 -16.02 6.70
CA ASN A 140 8.74 -15.08 6.77
C ASN A 140 9.93 -15.63 5.99
N PHE A 141 10.08 -16.95 5.99
CA PHE A 141 11.24 -17.64 5.44
C PHE A 141 10.83 -18.93 4.73
N VAL A 142 11.42 -19.17 3.56
CA VAL A 142 11.35 -20.44 2.84
C VAL A 142 12.74 -21.06 2.82
N ILE A 143 12.83 -22.30 3.29
CA ILE A 143 14.09 -23.04 3.34
C ILE A 143 14.00 -24.26 2.43
N PHE A 144 14.94 -24.36 1.50
CA PHE A 144 15.09 -25.52 0.63
C PHE A 144 16.18 -26.45 1.14
N ASN A 145 15.83 -27.71 1.42
CA ASN A 145 16.79 -28.77 1.72
C ASN A 145 16.98 -29.72 0.52
N ARG A 146 17.92 -30.67 0.66
CA ARG A 146 18.27 -31.67 -0.38
C ARG A 146 18.64 -31.01 -1.71
N ILE A 147 19.50 -29.99 -1.63
CA ILE A 147 19.86 -29.11 -2.73
C ILE A 147 21.30 -29.31 -3.22
N GLU A 148 21.96 -30.41 -2.80
CA GLU A 148 23.36 -30.72 -3.05
C GLU A 148 23.63 -30.86 -4.55
N HIS A 149 22.62 -31.34 -5.29
CA HIS A 149 22.69 -31.57 -6.73
C HIS A 149 22.19 -30.39 -7.58
N LEU A 150 21.61 -29.35 -6.97
CA LEU A 150 21.03 -28.21 -7.71
C LEU A 150 22.08 -27.15 -8.05
N ASP A 151 22.09 -26.73 -9.31
CA ASP A 151 22.97 -25.65 -9.76
C ASP A 151 22.46 -24.25 -9.32
N GLN A 152 23.26 -23.20 -9.54
CA GLN A 152 22.87 -21.83 -9.19
C GLN A 152 21.68 -21.31 -10.01
N LYS A 153 21.46 -21.81 -11.23
CA LYS A 153 20.34 -21.39 -12.09
C LYS A 153 19.03 -22.01 -11.57
N GLU A 154 19.06 -23.24 -11.12
CA GLU A 154 17.94 -23.95 -10.52
C GLU A 154 17.55 -23.34 -9.17
N LYS A 155 18.54 -23.03 -8.31
CA LYS A 155 18.31 -22.28 -7.07
C LYS A 155 17.67 -20.90 -7.35
N ALA A 156 18.17 -20.18 -8.36
CA ALA A 156 17.58 -18.91 -8.78
C ALA A 156 16.15 -19.08 -9.31
N LYS A 157 15.84 -20.19 -10.00
CA LYS A 157 14.48 -20.52 -10.47
C LYS A 157 13.54 -20.77 -9.30
N LEU A 158 13.92 -21.60 -8.33
CA LEU A 158 13.14 -21.85 -7.10
C LEU A 158 12.87 -20.55 -6.35
N LYS A 159 13.91 -19.73 -6.17
CA LYS A 159 13.79 -18.42 -5.54
C LYS A 159 12.78 -17.54 -6.27
N ARG A 160 12.82 -17.45 -7.61
CA ARG A 160 11.84 -16.68 -8.40
C ARG A 160 10.43 -17.21 -8.22
N VAL A 161 10.23 -18.53 -8.22
CA VAL A 161 8.90 -19.13 -8.01
C VAL A 161 8.33 -18.72 -6.65
N VAL A 162 9.14 -18.82 -5.58
CA VAL A 162 8.74 -18.37 -4.25
C VAL A 162 8.44 -16.87 -4.23
N HIS A 163 9.30 -16.02 -4.81
CA HIS A 163 9.09 -14.57 -4.81
C HIS A 163 7.90 -14.13 -5.68
N ASN A 164 7.47 -14.96 -6.64
CA ASN A 164 6.21 -14.72 -7.36
C ASN A 164 4.99 -14.93 -6.47
N ILE A 165 5.10 -15.76 -5.42
CA ILE A 165 4.04 -16.01 -4.43
C ILE A 165 4.14 -15.01 -3.28
N ASN A 166 5.34 -14.85 -2.70
CA ASN A 166 5.61 -13.98 -1.57
C ASN A 166 6.95 -13.25 -1.77
N LYS A 167 6.92 -11.96 -2.08
CA LYS A 167 8.13 -11.16 -2.30
C LYS A 167 8.89 -10.78 -1.03
N ASN A 168 8.21 -10.83 0.11
CA ASN A 168 8.76 -10.38 1.40
C ASN A 168 9.42 -11.52 2.18
N THR A 169 9.29 -12.78 1.71
CA THR A 169 9.94 -13.92 2.36
C THR A 169 11.43 -13.98 2.04
N GLY A 170 12.25 -14.30 3.04
CA GLY A 170 13.61 -14.76 2.78
C GLY A 170 13.58 -16.14 2.13
N VAL A 171 14.52 -16.44 1.24
CA VAL A 171 14.69 -17.78 0.64
C VAL A 171 16.11 -18.24 0.86
N TYR A 172 16.26 -19.36 1.55
CA TYR A 172 17.53 -19.93 1.96
C TYR A 172 17.76 -21.32 1.39
N PHE A 173 19.03 -21.62 1.17
CA PHE A 173 19.53 -22.83 0.52
C PHE A 173 20.68 -23.40 1.37
N PRO A 174 20.42 -23.88 2.60
CA PRO A 174 21.46 -24.44 3.46
C PRO A 174 22.13 -25.66 2.79
N ILE A 175 23.47 -25.71 2.84
CA ILE A 175 24.25 -26.88 2.40
C ILE A 175 24.22 -27.97 3.48
N GLN A 176 24.27 -27.54 4.74
CA GLN A 176 24.11 -28.37 5.91
C GLN A 176 23.49 -27.49 6.99
N TRP A 177 22.45 -27.98 7.66
CA TRP A 177 21.72 -27.16 8.64
C TRP A 177 22.59 -26.72 9.83
N SER A 178 23.61 -27.53 10.16
CA SER A 178 24.58 -27.27 11.23
C SER A 178 25.62 -26.17 10.91
N GLU A 179 25.83 -25.82 9.64
CA GLU A 179 26.96 -24.93 9.25
C GLU A 179 26.61 -23.44 9.17
N GLU A 180 25.33 -23.05 9.21
CA GLU A 180 24.96 -21.64 9.26
C GLU A 180 24.37 -21.26 10.63
N LYS A 181 25.25 -21.01 11.62
CA LYS A 181 24.92 -20.14 12.79
C LYS A 181 24.27 -18.80 12.36
N LYS A 182 24.40 -18.40 11.09
CA LYS A 182 23.71 -17.27 10.46
C LYS A 182 22.20 -17.49 10.26
N ILE A 183 21.74 -18.70 9.95
CA ILE A 183 20.30 -19.01 9.77
C ILE A 183 19.53 -18.68 11.05
N MET A 184 20.08 -19.08 12.20
CA MET A 184 19.50 -18.80 13.51
C MET A 184 19.55 -17.31 13.89
N ASN A 185 20.60 -16.59 13.50
CA ASN A 185 20.66 -15.13 13.64
C ASN A 185 19.65 -14.39 12.73
N TYR A 186 19.19 -14.98 11.61
CA TYR A 186 18.12 -14.38 10.78
C TYR A 186 16.72 -14.52 11.40
N PHE A 187 16.53 -15.47 12.33
CA PHE A 187 15.27 -15.69 13.04
C PHE A 187 15.15 -14.90 14.35
N THR A 188 16.20 -14.15 14.72
CA THR A 188 16.10 -13.13 15.78
C THR A 188 15.06 -12.08 15.36
N PRO A 189 14.28 -11.54 16.30
CA PRO A 189 13.21 -10.63 15.99
C PRO A 189 13.75 -9.51 15.10
N PHE A 190 13.07 -9.27 13.98
CA PHE A 190 12.95 -7.91 13.48
C PHE A 190 12.30 -7.10 14.61
N GLU A 191 13.09 -6.67 15.59
CA GLU A 191 12.92 -5.31 16.06
C GLU A 191 12.85 -4.51 14.77
N THR A 192 11.70 -3.89 14.60
CA THR A 192 11.51 -2.84 13.61
C THR A 192 12.40 -1.69 14.06
N TYR A 193 13.73 -1.85 13.96
CA TYR A 193 14.60 -0.76 13.68
C TYR A 193 14.12 -0.29 12.32
N GLN A 194 13.27 0.74 12.38
CA GLN A 194 13.41 1.89 11.52
C GLN A 194 14.91 2.17 11.36
N LYS A 195 15.56 1.45 10.44
CA LYS A 195 16.74 1.97 9.78
C LYS A 195 16.20 3.18 9.05
N ILE A 196 16.26 4.32 9.74
CA ILE A 196 16.42 5.62 9.12
C ILE A 196 17.37 5.33 7.96
N SER A 197 16.85 5.41 6.74
CA SER A 197 17.66 5.04 5.58
C SER A 197 18.97 5.83 5.66
N PRO A 198 20.11 5.29 5.21
CA PRO A 198 21.36 6.04 5.21
C PRO A 198 21.16 7.44 4.60
N GLY A 199 20.29 7.53 3.59
CA GLY A 199 19.83 8.80 3.01
C GLY A 199 19.11 9.73 4.00
N MET A 200 18.26 9.25 4.90
CA MET A 200 17.57 10.07 5.90
C MET A 200 18.53 10.55 7.01
N ILE A 201 19.52 9.74 7.42
CA ILE A 201 20.61 10.19 8.33
C ILE A 201 21.46 11.25 7.63
N ILE A 202 21.90 10.99 6.40
CA ILE A 202 22.68 11.93 5.59
C ILE A 202 21.92 13.24 5.41
N THR A 203 20.61 13.18 5.15
CA THR A 203 19.76 14.38 4.99
C THR A 203 19.64 15.16 6.31
N LEU A 204 19.44 14.48 7.44
CA LEU A 204 19.40 15.12 8.77
C LEU A 204 20.76 15.74 9.15
N VAL A 205 21.86 15.07 8.81
CA VAL A 205 23.23 15.57 9.04
C VAL A 205 23.49 16.79 8.17
N ILE A 206 23.15 16.77 6.89
CA ILE A 206 23.27 17.91 5.98
C ILE A 206 22.42 19.08 6.47
N LEU A 207 21.17 18.84 6.88
CA LEU A 207 20.28 19.85 7.46
C LEU A 207 20.87 20.44 8.76
N SER A 208 21.47 19.61 9.61
CA SER A 208 22.13 20.09 10.84
C SER A 208 23.36 20.94 10.54
N ILE A 209 24.20 20.54 9.58
CA ILE A 209 25.40 21.28 9.17
C ILE A 209 25.02 22.62 8.53
N LEU A 210 23.97 22.64 7.71
CA LEU A 210 23.41 23.87 7.14
C LEU A 210 22.93 24.85 8.23
N CYS A 211 22.47 24.37 9.39
CA CYS A 211 22.08 25.21 10.53
C CYS A 211 23.26 25.89 11.23
N PHE A 212 24.50 25.39 11.09
CA PHE A 212 25.70 25.93 11.77
C PHE A 212 26.58 26.79 10.86
N LEU A 213 26.27 26.93 9.57
CA LEU A 213 27.04 27.79 8.68
C LEU A 213 26.70 29.29 8.89
N PRO A 214 27.69 30.20 8.75
CA PRO A 214 27.50 31.61 9.05
C PRO A 214 26.45 32.26 8.13
N TYR A 215 25.40 32.82 8.76
CA TYR A 215 24.21 33.45 8.16
C TYR A 215 24.51 34.33 6.92
N LYS A 216 25.59 35.13 6.96
CA LYS A 216 25.97 36.05 5.87
C LYS A 216 26.43 35.39 4.57
N ARG A 217 26.79 34.10 4.56
CA ARG A 217 27.23 33.37 3.34
C ARG A 217 26.16 32.43 2.76
N LEU A 218 25.06 32.22 3.48
CA LEU A 218 23.98 31.30 3.11
C LEU A 218 22.60 31.94 3.03
N GLU A 219 22.46 33.26 3.07
CA GLU A 219 21.16 33.94 3.08
C GLU A 219 20.20 33.42 1.98
N SER A 220 20.69 33.24 0.75
CA SER A 220 19.92 32.65 -0.36
C SER A 220 19.60 31.15 -0.18
N ILE A 221 20.49 30.36 0.43
CA ILE A 221 20.25 28.94 0.71
C ILE A 221 19.27 28.80 1.88
N TYR A 222 19.35 29.68 2.87
CA TYR A 222 18.45 29.72 4.01
C TYR A 222 17.03 30.10 3.58
N GLU A 223 16.87 31.15 2.77
CA GLU A 223 15.58 31.51 2.17
C GLU A 223 14.98 30.37 1.34
N TYR A 224 15.81 29.71 0.53
CA TYR A 224 15.40 28.54 -0.27
C TYR A 224 14.92 27.40 0.62
N VAL A 225 15.74 26.97 1.58
CA VAL A 225 15.43 25.85 2.48
C VAL A 225 14.22 26.18 3.34
N GLN A 226 14.11 27.41 3.84
CA GLN A 226 12.96 27.86 4.61
C GLN A 226 11.69 27.81 3.77
N ALA A 227 11.69 28.37 2.55
CA ALA A 227 10.51 28.35 1.69
C ALA A 227 10.09 26.93 1.31
N VAL A 228 11.02 26.07 0.92
CA VAL A 228 10.75 24.66 0.60
C VAL A 228 10.22 23.92 1.83
N SER A 229 10.79 24.16 3.02
CA SER A 229 10.33 23.54 4.27
C SER A 229 8.91 23.97 4.64
N VAL A 230 8.58 25.25 4.48
CA VAL A 230 7.24 25.79 4.72
C VAL A 230 6.22 25.16 3.78
N PHE A 231 6.53 25.08 2.47
CA PHE A 231 5.65 24.41 1.51
C PHE A 231 5.48 22.92 1.83
N PHE A 232 6.59 22.23 2.13
CA PHE A 232 6.57 20.81 2.46
C PHE A 232 5.73 20.50 3.69
N ILE A 233 5.96 21.21 4.80
CA ILE A 233 5.21 21.03 6.06
C ILE A 233 3.74 21.37 5.85
N SER A 234 3.42 22.43 5.11
CA SER A 234 2.05 22.82 4.79
C SER A 234 1.30 21.71 4.02
N ILE A 235 1.92 21.18 2.95
CA ILE A 235 1.35 20.07 2.17
C ILE A 235 1.16 18.82 3.05
N LEU A 236 2.13 18.49 3.91
CA LEU A 236 2.02 17.34 4.81
C LEU A 236 0.91 17.51 5.85
N MET A 237 0.87 18.64 6.55
CA MET A 237 -0.15 18.92 7.57
C MET A 237 -1.55 18.87 6.97
N GLN A 238 -1.70 19.29 5.72
CA GLN A 238 -2.96 19.18 5.00
C GLN A 238 -3.26 17.74 4.56
N ALA A 239 -2.28 16.99 4.03
CA ALA A 239 -2.50 15.66 3.48
C ALA A 239 -2.86 14.61 4.55
N VAL A 240 -2.25 14.66 5.74
CA VAL A 240 -2.46 13.68 6.82
C VAL A 240 -3.94 13.41 7.14
N PRO A 241 -4.78 14.42 7.49
CA PRO A 241 -6.18 14.17 7.84
C PRO A 241 -6.99 13.57 6.69
N PHE A 242 -6.73 13.99 5.44
CA PHE A 242 -7.47 13.49 4.28
C PHE A 242 -7.02 12.10 3.83
N VAL A 243 -5.72 11.79 3.92
CA VAL A 243 -5.20 10.44 3.64
C VAL A 243 -5.71 9.47 4.68
N LEU A 244 -5.77 9.87 5.95
CA LEU A 244 -6.36 9.07 7.03
C LEU A 244 -7.85 8.81 6.79
N LEU A 245 -8.62 9.85 6.46
CA LEU A 245 -10.04 9.71 6.11
C LEU A 245 -10.22 8.80 4.88
N GLY A 246 -9.41 8.98 3.84
CA GLY A 246 -9.43 8.16 2.64
C GLY A 246 -9.09 6.69 2.91
N ALA A 247 -8.11 6.43 3.76
CA ALA A 247 -7.73 5.08 4.20
C ALA A 247 -8.87 4.41 4.99
N PHE A 248 -9.52 5.17 5.87
CA PHE A 248 -10.70 4.71 6.60
C PHE A 248 -11.86 4.37 5.66
N VAL A 249 -12.23 5.28 4.75
CA VAL A 249 -13.29 5.07 3.76
C VAL A 249 -12.97 3.90 2.85
N SER A 250 -11.72 3.77 2.41
CA SER A 250 -11.27 2.63 1.60
C SER A 250 -11.45 1.31 2.34
N SER A 251 -10.98 1.23 3.59
CA SER A 251 -11.12 0.01 4.39
C SER A 251 -12.59 -0.29 4.72
N PHE A 252 -13.39 0.74 4.99
CA PHE A 252 -14.84 0.62 5.17
C PHE A 252 -15.52 0.06 3.94
N ILE A 253 -15.21 0.55 2.73
CA ILE A 253 -15.75 0.04 1.47
C ILE A 253 -15.36 -1.43 1.27
N GLN A 254 -14.10 -1.77 1.56
CA GLN A 254 -13.62 -3.13 1.36
C GLN A 254 -14.29 -4.14 2.30
N LEU A 255 -14.65 -3.75 3.53
CA LEU A 255 -15.17 -4.63 4.58
C LEU A 255 -16.67 -4.55 4.83
N MET A 256 -17.28 -3.37 4.76
CA MET A 256 -18.70 -3.17 5.04
C MET A 256 -19.56 -3.27 3.79
N VAL A 257 -19.02 -2.88 2.63
CA VAL A 257 -19.80 -2.82 1.39
C VAL A 257 -19.63 -4.13 0.62
N PRO A 258 -20.71 -4.88 0.36
CA PRO A 258 -20.60 -6.14 -0.37
C PRO A 258 -20.17 -5.90 -1.82
N ALA A 259 -19.34 -6.80 -2.36
CA ALA A 259 -18.86 -6.68 -3.74
C ALA A 259 -20.02 -6.65 -4.75
N SER A 260 -21.09 -7.39 -4.48
CA SER A 260 -22.32 -7.39 -5.29
C SER A 260 -23.02 -6.03 -5.38
N PHE A 261 -22.90 -5.17 -4.36
CA PHE A 261 -23.44 -3.80 -4.40
C PHE A 261 -22.61 -2.91 -5.32
N ILE A 262 -21.27 -2.96 -5.21
CA ILE A 262 -20.37 -2.23 -6.10
C ILE A 262 -20.55 -2.71 -7.54
N ILE A 263 -20.52 -4.02 -7.76
CA ILE A 263 -20.72 -4.64 -9.06
C ILE A 263 -22.11 -4.25 -9.60
N SER A 264 -23.21 -4.52 -8.91
CA SER A 264 -24.56 -4.19 -9.44
C SER A 264 -24.76 -2.71 -9.80
N ARG A 265 -24.14 -1.78 -9.05
CA ARG A 265 -24.28 -0.33 -9.28
C ARG A 265 -23.28 0.23 -10.30
N PHE A 266 -22.09 -0.36 -10.42
CA PHE A 266 -21.02 0.08 -11.34
C PHE A 266 -20.90 -0.77 -12.62
N THR A 267 -21.34 -2.03 -12.65
CA THR A 267 -21.09 -3.01 -13.74
C THR A 267 -22.30 -3.41 -14.59
N LYS A 268 -23.53 -2.91 -14.36
CA LYS A 268 -24.53 -3.02 -15.44
C LYS A 268 -24.05 -2.13 -16.59
N ASN A 269 -23.83 -2.74 -17.75
CA ASN A 269 -23.21 -2.25 -19.00
C ASN A 269 -23.91 -1.02 -19.62
N ASN A 270 -24.15 0.00 -18.81
CA ASN A 270 -25.18 1.00 -18.98
C ASN A 270 -24.55 2.37 -18.70
N TYR A 271 -24.71 3.31 -19.62
CA TYR A 271 -24.21 4.68 -19.50
C TYR A 271 -24.61 5.34 -18.16
N LYS A 272 -25.70 4.89 -17.55
CA LYS A 272 -26.15 5.31 -16.21
C LYS A 272 -25.10 5.10 -15.10
N SER A 273 -24.23 4.10 -15.19
CA SER A 273 -23.18 3.88 -14.17
C SER A 273 -22.08 4.96 -14.23
N TYR A 274 -21.85 5.56 -15.39
CA TYR A 274 -20.87 6.63 -15.61
C TYR A 274 -21.35 7.91 -14.93
N PHE A 275 -22.61 8.28 -15.16
CA PHE A 275 -23.24 9.41 -14.46
C PHE A 275 -23.33 9.18 -12.96
N PHE A 276 -23.62 7.95 -12.51
CA PHE A 276 -23.62 7.62 -11.10
C PHE A 276 -22.23 7.80 -10.46
N ALA A 277 -21.16 7.38 -11.15
CA ALA A 277 -19.79 7.57 -10.69
C ALA A 277 -19.42 9.06 -10.55
N ALA A 278 -19.84 9.90 -11.52
CA ALA A 278 -19.61 11.34 -11.46
C ALA A 278 -20.36 11.98 -10.26
N ILE A 279 -21.63 11.63 -10.06
CA ILE A 279 -22.43 12.12 -8.93
C ILE A 279 -21.85 11.65 -7.59
N ALA A 280 -21.40 10.39 -7.50
CA ALA A 280 -20.77 9.88 -6.29
C ALA A 280 -19.50 10.67 -5.92
N GLY A 281 -18.74 11.14 -6.92
CA GLY A 281 -17.57 11.99 -6.70
C GLY A 281 -17.89 13.34 -6.04
N PHE A 282 -19.06 13.92 -6.36
CA PHE A 282 -19.52 15.19 -5.78
C PHE A 282 -19.77 15.10 -4.27
N PHE A 283 -20.36 14.00 -3.80
CA PHE A 283 -20.80 13.86 -2.40
C PHE A 283 -19.69 13.49 -1.42
N LEU A 284 -18.45 13.32 -1.88
CA LEU A 284 -17.35 12.91 -1.02
C LEU A 284 -16.48 14.12 -0.63
N PRO A 285 -16.48 14.50 0.66
CA PRO A 285 -15.65 15.59 1.17
C PRO A 285 -14.22 15.11 1.42
N VAL A 286 -13.63 14.36 0.48
CA VAL A 286 -12.27 13.84 0.58
C VAL A 286 -11.38 14.65 -0.36
N CYS A 287 -10.21 15.04 0.14
CA CYS A 287 -9.20 15.71 -0.67
C CYS A 287 -8.58 14.74 -1.68
N ASP A 288 -7.99 15.27 -2.74
CA ASP A 288 -7.27 14.53 -3.79
C ASP A 288 -6.31 13.46 -3.24
N CYS A 289 -5.54 13.75 -2.18
CA CYS A 289 -4.66 12.78 -1.52
C CYS A 289 -5.40 11.59 -0.88
N GLY A 290 -6.60 11.82 -0.36
CA GLY A 290 -7.44 10.79 0.26
C GLY A 290 -8.22 9.95 -0.75
N LEU A 291 -8.34 10.40 -2.00
CA LEU A 291 -9.00 9.63 -3.04
C LEU A 291 -8.19 8.42 -3.49
N ILE A 292 -6.87 8.44 -3.30
CA ILE A 292 -5.97 7.37 -3.75
C ILE A 292 -6.23 6.03 -3.04
N PRO A 293 -6.26 5.95 -1.69
CA PRO A 293 -6.65 4.71 -1.02
C PRO A 293 -8.07 4.28 -1.40
N MET A 294 -8.99 5.23 -1.65
CA MET A 294 -10.37 4.92 -2.04
C MET A 294 -10.47 4.31 -3.45
N VAL A 295 -9.76 4.88 -4.42
CA VAL A 295 -9.62 4.33 -5.79
C VAL A 295 -9.00 2.94 -5.75
N SER A 296 -7.94 2.77 -4.97
CA SER A 296 -7.31 1.46 -4.74
C SER A 296 -8.31 0.44 -4.19
N GLY A 297 -9.09 0.82 -3.17
CA GLY A 297 -10.12 -0.02 -2.57
C GLY A 297 -11.25 -0.40 -3.53
N LEU A 298 -11.73 0.54 -4.35
CA LEU A 298 -12.75 0.29 -5.37
C LEU A 298 -12.24 -0.70 -6.44
N LEU A 299 -11.02 -0.50 -6.93
CA LEU A 299 -10.40 -1.39 -7.90
C LEU A 299 -10.19 -2.80 -7.32
N LYS A 300 -9.76 -2.92 -6.06
CA LYS A 300 -9.64 -4.19 -5.33
C LYS A 300 -10.97 -4.94 -5.20
N LYS A 301 -12.05 -4.22 -4.91
CA LYS A 301 -13.40 -4.79 -4.79
C LYS A 301 -14.03 -5.13 -6.15
N GLY A 302 -13.32 -4.88 -7.26
CA GLY A 302 -13.73 -5.24 -8.61
C GLY A 302 -14.51 -4.16 -9.36
N ALA A 303 -14.46 -2.90 -8.92
CA ALA A 303 -15.05 -1.79 -9.67
C ALA A 303 -14.37 -1.64 -11.05
N PRO A 304 -15.13 -1.41 -12.13
CA PRO A 304 -14.55 -1.15 -13.45
C PRO A 304 -13.65 0.09 -13.47
N LEU A 305 -12.56 -0.01 -14.21
CA LEU A 305 -11.57 1.07 -14.36
C LEU A 305 -12.20 2.40 -14.86
N PRO A 306 -13.01 2.45 -15.94
CA PRO A 306 -13.52 3.72 -16.44
C PRO A 306 -14.36 4.48 -15.43
N GLN A 307 -15.27 3.79 -14.73
CA GLN A 307 -16.14 4.36 -13.72
C GLN A 307 -15.34 4.82 -12.49
N THR A 308 -14.30 4.07 -12.12
CA THR A 308 -13.41 4.47 -11.02
C THR A 308 -12.62 5.73 -11.36
N MET A 309 -12.16 5.87 -12.61
CA MET A 309 -11.48 7.08 -13.07
C MET A 309 -12.44 8.28 -13.16
N ILE A 310 -13.69 8.09 -13.63
CA ILE A 310 -14.72 9.14 -13.60
C ILE A 310 -14.94 9.62 -12.17
N PHE A 311 -15.13 8.67 -11.25
CA PHE A 311 -15.33 8.93 -9.84
C PHE A 311 -14.17 9.76 -9.25
N TRP A 312 -12.93 9.33 -9.50
CA TRP A 312 -11.73 10.02 -9.02
C TRP A 312 -11.61 11.45 -9.56
N LEU A 313 -11.67 11.61 -10.89
CA LEU A 313 -11.51 12.91 -11.55
C LEU A 313 -12.60 13.89 -11.14
N THR A 314 -13.85 13.43 -11.09
CA THR A 314 -14.98 14.28 -10.69
C THR A 314 -14.86 14.65 -9.21
N SER A 315 -14.47 13.71 -8.35
CA SER A 315 -14.31 13.99 -6.91
C SER A 315 -13.18 15.00 -6.64
N ALA A 316 -12.06 14.88 -7.34
CA ALA A 316 -10.93 15.81 -7.21
C ALA A 316 -11.29 17.25 -7.64
N ALA A 317 -12.18 17.41 -8.63
CA ALA A 317 -12.51 18.71 -9.19
C ALA A 317 -13.76 19.38 -8.60
N VAL A 318 -14.72 18.60 -8.09
CA VAL A 318 -16.11 19.06 -7.82
C VAL A 318 -16.54 18.84 -6.36
N ASN A 319 -15.63 18.50 -5.45
CA ASN A 319 -16.03 18.35 -4.05
C ASN A 319 -16.52 19.69 -3.41
N PRO A 320 -17.33 19.66 -2.34
CA PRO A 320 -17.91 20.86 -1.76
C PRO A 320 -16.86 21.85 -1.21
N VAL A 321 -15.76 21.34 -0.66
CA VAL A 321 -14.69 22.17 -0.07
C VAL A 321 -13.99 23.00 -1.15
N VAL A 322 -13.80 22.41 -2.33
CA VAL A 322 -13.17 23.04 -3.50
C VAL A 322 -14.13 24.02 -4.19
N ILE A 323 -15.42 23.71 -4.21
CA ILE A 323 -16.45 24.66 -4.67
C ILE A 323 -16.44 25.93 -3.80
N LEU A 324 -16.42 25.76 -2.48
CA LEU A 324 -16.33 26.89 -1.55
C LEU A 324 -15.05 27.68 -1.76
N SER A 325 -13.90 27.04 -2.00
CA SER A 325 -12.64 27.77 -2.20
C SER A 325 -12.67 28.67 -3.44
N VAL A 326 -13.32 28.24 -4.54
CA VAL A 326 -13.49 29.09 -5.73
C VAL A 326 -14.44 30.26 -5.46
N LEU A 327 -15.52 30.04 -4.72
CA LEU A 327 -16.46 31.10 -4.34
C LEU A 327 -15.74 32.19 -3.53
N TYR A 328 -14.91 31.81 -2.56
CA TYR A 328 -14.12 32.74 -1.75
C TYR A 328 -12.97 33.39 -2.54
N ALA A 329 -12.32 32.65 -3.44
CA ALA A 329 -11.22 33.17 -4.24
C ALA A 329 -11.70 34.16 -5.33
N PHE A 330 -12.90 33.99 -5.87
CA PHE A 330 -13.46 34.81 -6.94
C PHE A 330 -14.86 35.36 -6.58
N PRO A 331 -14.97 36.22 -5.55
CA PRO A 331 -16.27 36.70 -5.06
C PRO A 331 -17.06 37.47 -6.12
N ASP A 332 -16.37 38.21 -7.00
CA ASP A 332 -17.00 39.03 -8.05
C ASP A 332 -17.48 38.19 -9.25
N LYS A 333 -17.09 36.90 -9.33
CA LYS A 333 -17.35 36.03 -10.49
C LYS A 333 -17.88 34.65 -10.05
N PRO A 334 -19.04 34.57 -9.37
CA PRO A 334 -19.58 33.31 -8.86
C PRO A 334 -19.90 32.29 -9.96
N TYR A 335 -20.13 32.72 -11.20
CA TYR A 335 -20.36 31.83 -12.34
C TYR A 335 -19.16 30.89 -12.61
N LEU A 336 -17.95 31.23 -12.16
CA LEU A 336 -16.78 30.36 -12.25
C LEU A 336 -16.96 29.04 -11.50
N VAL A 337 -17.77 29.04 -10.43
CA VAL A 337 -18.12 27.81 -9.70
C VAL A 337 -18.89 26.86 -10.62
N LEU A 338 -19.88 27.36 -11.38
CA LEU A 338 -20.67 26.56 -12.30
C LEU A 338 -19.80 26.00 -13.43
N ILE A 339 -18.91 26.83 -14.00
CA ILE A 339 -17.98 26.38 -15.05
C ILE A 339 -17.05 25.31 -14.49
N ARG A 340 -16.52 25.47 -13.28
CA ARG A 340 -15.69 24.44 -12.63
C ARG A 340 -16.43 23.13 -12.46
N ILE A 341 -17.66 23.17 -11.94
CA ILE A 341 -18.48 21.97 -11.72
C ILE A 341 -18.73 21.26 -13.05
N ALA A 342 -19.19 22.00 -14.06
CA ALA A 342 -19.45 21.47 -15.39
C ALA A 342 -18.17 20.89 -16.00
N ALA A 343 -17.05 21.63 -15.95
CA ALA A 343 -15.79 21.20 -16.54
C ALA A 343 -15.22 19.94 -15.87
N GLY A 344 -15.26 19.86 -14.54
CA GLY A 344 -14.82 18.68 -13.80
C GLY A 344 -15.61 17.42 -14.17
N ILE A 345 -16.94 17.54 -14.24
CA ILE A 345 -17.83 16.44 -14.64
C ILE A 345 -17.60 16.05 -16.11
N ILE A 346 -17.54 17.04 -17.01
CA ILE A 346 -17.35 16.80 -18.45
C ILE A 346 -16.02 16.10 -18.71
N ILE A 347 -14.91 16.60 -18.14
CA ILE A 347 -13.59 16.00 -18.30
C ILE A 347 -13.59 14.57 -17.73
N GLY A 348 -14.14 14.36 -16.54
CA GLY A 348 -14.25 13.03 -15.93
C GLY A 348 -15.00 12.04 -16.84
N LEU A 349 -16.17 12.43 -17.34
CA LEU A 349 -16.98 11.61 -18.24
C LEU A 349 -16.28 11.34 -19.57
N LEU A 350 -15.67 12.34 -20.19
CA LEU A 350 -14.94 12.20 -21.46
C LEU A 350 -13.78 11.21 -21.30
N VAL A 351 -12.97 11.34 -20.25
CA VAL A 351 -11.89 10.40 -19.95
C VAL A 351 -12.43 8.99 -19.74
N GLY A 352 -13.51 8.83 -18.96
CA GLY A 352 -14.15 7.54 -18.76
C GLY A 352 -14.68 6.91 -20.07
N PHE A 353 -15.26 7.71 -20.97
CA PHE A 353 -15.68 7.24 -22.28
C PHE A 353 -14.49 6.82 -23.15
N LEU A 354 -13.42 7.61 -23.19
CA LEU A 354 -12.20 7.27 -23.91
C LEU A 354 -11.59 5.95 -23.41
N LEU A 355 -11.57 5.74 -22.09
CA LEU A 355 -11.12 4.48 -21.49
C LEU A 355 -12.01 3.29 -21.90
N ARG A 356 -13.34 3.51 -22.00
CA ARG A 356 -14.27 2.49 -22.50
C ARG A 356 -14.02 2.16 -23.97
N PHE A 357 -13.95 3.17 -24.83
CA PHE A 357 -13.75 2.97 -26.27
C PHE A 357 -12.38 2.37 -26.60
N GLY A 358 -11.36 2.69 -25.81
CA GLY A 358 -10.04 2.06 -25.89
C GLY A 358 -9.98 0.65 -25.32
N ASN A 359 -11.11 0.08 -24.85
CA ASN A 359 -11.20 -1.24 -24.21
C ASN A 359 -10.20 -1.45 -23.07
N TYR A 360 -9.87 -0.39 -22.33
CA TYR A 360 -8.93 -0.48 -21.22
C TYR A 360 -9.54 -1.28 -20.07
N THR A 361 -8.85 -2.34 -19.67
CA THR A 361 -9.27 -3.16 -18.54
C THR A 361 -8.48 -2.80 -17.29
N THR A 362 -9.04 -3.18 -16.14
CA THR A 362 -8.41 -3.09 -14.83
C THR A 362 -7.01 -3.73 -14.79
N LYS A 363 -6.78 -4.81 -15.58
CA LYS A 363 -5.48 -5.49 -15.69
C LYS A 363 -4.42 -4.67 -16.44
N ASP A 364 -4.84 -3.84 -17.38
CA ASP A 364 -3.94 -3.01 -18.18
C ASP A 364 -3.40 -1.84 -17.35
N ALA A 365 -4.24 -1.30 -16.46
CA ALA A 365 -3.96 -0.08 -15.71
C ALA A 365 -3.26 -0.32 -14.36
N ILE A 366 -3.56 -1.41 -13.66
CA ILE A 366 -3.11 -1.62 -12.28
C ILE A 366 -1.66 -2.09 -12.20
N ASN A 367 -0.92 -1.53 -11.26
CA ASN A 367 0.34 -2.10 -10.80
C ASN A 367 0.05 -3.25 -9.81
N THR A 368 0.19 -4.50 -10.27
CA THR A 368 -0.16 -5.71 -9.52
C THR A 368 0.54 -5.78 -8.16
N GLU A 369 1.74 -5.22 -8.05
CA GLU A 369 2.57 -5.20 -6.83
C GLU A 369 2.05 -4.24 -5.75
N GLY A 370 1.49 -3.09 -6.15
CA GLY A 370 0.98 -2.08 -5.22
C GLY A 370 -0.40 -2.40 -4.65
N ILE A 371 -1.21 -3.16 -5.38
CA ILE A 371 -2.55 -3.58 -4.93
C ILE A 371 -2.50 -4.83 -4.04
N LEU A 372 -1.61 -5.79 -4.32
CA LEU A 372 -1.45 -7.01 -3.50
C LEU A 372 -0.80 -6.75 -2.12
N SER A 373 -0.11 -5.62 -1.95
CA SER A 373 0.65 -5.33 -0.72
C SER A 373 -0.15 -4.68 0.42
N GLY A 374 -1.35 -4.16 0.14
CA GLY A 374 -2.21 -3.63 1.20
C GLY A 374 -3.50 -4.41 1.25
N ILE A 375 -3.79 -4.99 2.41
CA ILE A 375 -4.96 -5.84 2.64
C ILE A 375 -4.77 -7.20 1.99
N SER A 376 -3.83 -7.95 2.58
CA SER A 376 -3.73 -9.41 2.49
C SER A 376 -5.12 -10.05 2.60
N GLY A 377 -5.30 -11.19 1.93
CA GLY A 377 -6.55 -11.98 1.89
C GLY A 377 -7.23 -12.24 3.25
N ASN A 378 -6.53 -12.01 4.37
CA ASN A 378 -7.04 -12.08 5.73
C ASN A 378 -8.21 -11.13 6.04
N VAL A 379 -8.32 -9.99 5.35
CA VAL A 379 -9.43 -9.03 5.58
C VAL A 379 -10.64 -9.36 4.70
N LEU A 380 -10.44 -9.98 3.53
CA LEU A 380 -11.51 -10.45 2.66
C LEU A 380 -12.19 -11.72 3.21
N LYS A 381 -11.53 -12.51 4.07
CA LYS A 381 -12.14 -13.65 4.80
C LYS A 381 -13.09 -13.22 5.95
N ILE A 382 -13.23 -11.92 6.25
CA ILE A 382 -14.18 -11.36 7.25
C ILE A 382 -15.61 -11.25 6.67
N GLU A 383 -15.84 -11.70 5.42
CA GLU A 383 -17.16 -11.84 4.80
C GLU A 383 -17.97 -12.98 5.46
N GLY A 384 -18.40 -12.76 6.72
CA GLY A 384 -19.26 -13.69 7.47
C GLY A 384 -19.26 -13.47 8.99
N SER A 385 -18.36 -12.64 9.51
CA SER A 385 -18.19 -12.38 10.93
C SER A 385 -19.12 -11.30 11.51
N SER A 386 -19.18 -11.26 12.84
CA SER A 386 -19.91 -10.26 13.63
C SER A 386 -19.56 -8.81 13.21
N ILE A 387 -20.55 -7.92 13.25
CA ILE A 387 -20.40 -6.48 12.94
C ILE A 387 -19.22 -5.84 13.71
N LYS A 388 -18.91 -6.35 14.91
CA LYS A 388 -17.83 -5.88 15.77
C LYS A 388 -16.45 -6.25 15.24
N GLU A 389 -16.30 -7.43 14.66
CA GLU A 389 -15.04 -7.89 14.05
C GLU A 389 -14.79 -7.17 12.73
N ARG A 390 -15.85 -7.00 11.96
CA ARG A 390 -15.92 -6.14 10.79
C ARG A 390 -15.46 -4.71 11.09
N LEU A 391 -16.00 -4.07 12.13
CA LEU A 391 -15.58 -2.72 12.56
C LEU A 391 -14.12 -2.67 13.00
N LYS A 392 -13.64 -3.64 13.79
CA LYS A 392 -12.21 -3.75 14.16
C LYS A 392 -11.32 -3.89 12.92
N GLY A 393 -11.75 -4.70 11.95
CA GLY A 393 -11.11 -4.85 10.65
C GLY A 393 -10.99 -3.54 9.90
N VAL A 394 -11.99 -2.64 9.97
CA VAL A 394 -11.94 -1.32 9.33
C VAL A 394 -10.83 -0.46 9.92
N PHE A 395 -10.68 -0.41 11.25
CA PHE A 395 -9.60 0.35 11.87
C PHE A 395 -8.22 -0.22 11.55
N TYR A 396 -8.09 -1.56 11.56
CA TYR A 396 -6.84 -2.23 11.21
C TYR A 396 -6.47 -2.02 9.74
N GLY A 397 -7.42 -2.18 8.82
CA GLY A 397 -7.22 -1.93 7.40
C GLY A 397 -6.93 -0.47 7.09
N ALA A 398 -7.59 0.47 7.79
CA ALA A 398 -7.31 1.90 7.67
C ALA A 398 -5.86 2.23 8.10
N LYS A 399 -5.36 1.64 9.19
CA LYS A 399 -3.97 1.79 9.62
C LYS A 399 -3.01 1.34 8.51
N LEU A 400 -3.23 0.16 7.95
CA LEU A 400 -2.37 -0.39 6.88
C LEU A 400 -2.42 0.48 5.62
N GLU A 401 -3.60 0.84 5.14
CA GLU A 401 -3.78 1.69 3.95
C GLU A 401 -3.17 3.09 4.15
N PHE A 402 -3.30 3.67 5.34
CA PHE A 402 -2.70 4.96 5.68
C PHE A 402 -1.18 4.90 5.53
N PHE A 403 -0.49 3.99 6.23
CA PHE A 403 0.97 3.90 6.16
C PHE A 403 1.48 3.50 4.77
N ARG A 404 0.69 2.71 4.02
CA ARG A 404 1.02 2.33 2.64
C ARG A 404 1.09 3.55 1.71
N VAL A 405 0.08 4.42 1.76
CA VAL A 405 -0.01 5.61 0.91
C VAL A 405 0.86 6.76 1.44
N PHE A 406 0.97 6.90 2.77
CA PHE A 406 1.63 8.04 3.41
C PHE A 406 3.11 8.19 3.02
N LYS A 407 3.84 7.08 2.79
CA LYS A 407 5.22 7.15 2.29
C LYS A 407 5.33 7.89 0.95
N PHE A 408 4.37 7.67 0.04
CA PHE A 408 4.33 8.37 -1.25
C PHE A 408 3.92 9.83 -1.12
N VAL A 409 3.07 10.15 -0.14
CA VAL A 409 2.74 11.55 0.21
C VAL A 409 4.00 12.31 0.59
N ILE A 410 4.88 11.73 1.41
CA ILE A 410 6.13 12.37 1.83
C ILE A 410 7.02 12.67 0.62
N TYR A 411 7.29 11.67 -0.23
CA TYR A 411 8.10 11.86 -1.44
C TYR A 411 7.48 12.88 -2.40
N GLY A 412 6.18 12.77 -2.64
CA GLY A 412 5.44 13.66 -3.54
C GLY A 412 5.39 15.11 -3.04
N ALA A 413 5.15 15.31 -1.73
CA ALA A 413 5.11 16.63 -1.10
C ALA A 413 6.46 17.31 -1.13
N PHE A 414 7.54 16.58 -0.84
CA PHE A 414 8.90 17.13 -0.86
C PHE A 414 9.28 17.59 -2.28
N LEU A 415 9.07 16.74 -3.28
CA LEU A 415 9.41 17.07 -4.66
C LEU A 415 8.51 18.20 -5.21
N SER A 416 7.23 18.23 -4.82
CA SER A 416 6.33 19.33 -5.19
C SER A 416 6.73 20.65 -4.56
N ALA A 417 7.20 20.66 -3.31
CA ALA A 417 7.70 21.87 -2.65
C ALA A 417 8.92 22.46 -3.37
N LEU A 418 9.87 21.61 -3.79
CA LEU A 418 11.02 22.02 -4.60
C LEU A 418 10.59 22.62 -5.95
N LEU A 419 9.65 21.97 -6.63
CA LEU A 419 9.15 22.41 -7.92
C LEU A 419 8.37 23.73 -7.81
N GLN A 420 7.51 23.89 -6.79
CA GLN A 420 6.73 25.12 -6.59
C GLN A 420 7.60 26.34 -6.35
N TYR A 421 8.63 26.23 -5.51
CA TYR A 421 9.55 27.33 -5.26
C TYR A 421 10.33 27.69 -6.54
N SER A 422 10.80 26.68 -7.27
CA SER A 422 11.64 26.88 -8.46
C SER A 422 10.86 27.39 -9.67
N PHE A 423 9.64 26.88 -9.91
CA PHE A 423 8.82 27.21 -11.07
C PHE A 423 7.92 28.44 -10.86
N GLY A 424 7.58 28.80 -9.62
CA GLY A 424 6.65 29.89 -9.35
C GLY A 424 7.06 31.25 -9.97
N PRO A 425 8.30 31.73 -9.74
CA PRO A 425 8.79 32.97 -10.36
C PRO A 425 8.87 32.87 -11.88
N PHE A 426 9.28 31.71 -12.42
CA PHE A 426 9.42 31.49 -13.86
C PHE A 426 8.08 31.65 -14.59
N ILE A 427 7.02 30.99 -14.12
CA ILE A 427 5.68 31.06 -14.73
C ILE A 427 5.11 32.48 -14.68
N LYS A 428 5.33 33.23 -13.59
CA LYS A 428 4.87 34.64 -13.48
C LYS A 428 5.56 35.59 -14.45
N GLY A 429 6.80 35.28 -14.85
CA GLY A 429 7.56 36.04 -15.85
C GLY A 429 7.17 35.72 -17.30
N LEU A 430 6.46 34.62 -17.54
CA LEU A 430 5.97 34.27 -18.87
C LEU A 430 4.69 35.07 -19.17
N PHE A 431 4.80 36.07 -20.04
CA PHE A 431 3.64 36.76 -20.59
C PHE A 431 3.23 36.10 -21.91
N GLY A 432 2.00 35.59 -21.95
CA GLY A 432 1.40 35.09 -23.18
C GLY A 432 0.67 36.22 -23.90
N GLY A 433 1.11 36.58 -25.10
CA GLY A 433 0.33 37.45 -26.01
C GLY A 433 -0.71 36.69 -26.83
N ASN A 434 -0.82 35.37 -26.64
CA ASN A 434 -1.75 34.48 -27.34
C ASN A 434 -2.35 33.47 -26.36
N PHE A 435 -3.68 33.36 -26.37
CA PHE A 435 -4.47 32.44 -25.55
C PHE A 435 -3.96 31.00 -25.55
N ALA A 436 -3.60 30.45 -26.72
CA ALA A 436 -3.15 29.06 -26.79
C ALA A 436 -1.88 28.81 -25.96
N LEU A 437 -0.96 29.79 -25.94
CA LEU A 437 0.26 29.73 -25.14
C LEU A 437 -0.07 29.88 -23.65
N GLU A 438 -0.94 30.83 -23.29
CA GLU A 438 -1.42 31.01 -21.91
C GLU A 438 -2.03 29.72 -21.33
N LEU A 439 -2.88 29.05 -22.13
CA LEU A 439 -3.55 27.82 -21.72
C LEU A 439 -2.53 26.70 -21.45
N VAL A 440 -1.57 26.53 -22.37
CA VAL A 440 -0.50 25.53 -22.21
C VAL A 440 0.37 25.84 -20.99
N ILE A 441 0.74 27.11 -20.77
CA ILE A 441 1.51 27.54 -19.59
C ILE A 441 0.74 27.19 -18.31
N MET A 442 -0.56 27.49 -18.24
CA MET A 442 -1.37 27.20 -17.07
C MET A 442 -1.62 25.70 -16.85
N MET A 443 -1.67 24.90 -17.90
CA MET A 443 -1.70 23.44 -17.80
C MET A 443 -0.38 22.86 -17.29
N VAL A 444 0.76 23.39 -17.72
CA VAL A 444 2.08 23.03 -17.17
C VAL A 444 2.17 23.44 -15.70
N ALA A 445 1.70 24.64 -15.35
CA ALA A 445 1.58 25.07 -13.97
C ALA A 445 0.66 24.14 -13.15
N ALA A 446 -0.39 23.56 -13.75
CA ALA A 446 -1.28 22.64 -13.07
C ALA A 446 -0.57 21.36 -12.61
N VAL A 447 0.40 20.88 -13.39
CA VAL A 447 1.22 19.71 -13.03
C VAL A 447 2.21 20.08 -11.92
N PHE A 448 2.94 21.20 -12.06
CA PHE A 448 4.11 21.49 -11.20
C PHE A 448 3.84 22.40 -10.01
N MET A 449 2.84 23.28 -10.09
CA MET A 449 2.53 24.29 -9.06
C MET A 449 1.26 23.99 -8.26
N SER A 450 0.45 23.02 -8.69
CA SER A 450 -0.71 22.60 -7.94
C SER A 450 -0.30 22.02 -6.58
N THR A 451 -0.87 22.56 -5.52
CA THR A 451 -0.59 22.17 -4.13
C THR A 451 -1.68 21.27 -3.59
N CYS A 452 -2.90 21.77 -3.65
CA CYS A 452 -4.10 21.15 -3.19
C CYS A 452 -5.30 21.76 -3.91
N ALA A 453 -6.37 20.98 -4.06
CA ALA A 453 -7.58 21.40 -4.76
C ALA A 453 -8.21 22.70 -4.23
N THR A 454 -8.11 22.96 -2.92
CA THR A 454 -8.59 24.19 -2.29
C THR A 454 -7.69 25.40 -2.59
N SER A 455 -6.38 25.25 -2.36
CA SER A 455 -5.36 26.29 -2.50
C SER A 455 -5.18 26.76 -3.95
N ASN A 456 -5.44 25.89 -4.93
CA ASN A 456 -5.32 26.22 -6.35
C ASN A 456 -6.23 27.37 -6.78
N ALA A 457 -7.40 27.56 -6.14
CA ALA A 457 -8.28 28.69 -6.44
C ALA A 457 -7.62 30.04 -6.10
N PHE A 458 -6.94 30.13 -4.96
CA PHE A 458 -6.22 31.32 -4.52
C PHE A 458 -4.96 31.58 -5.35
N ILE A 459 -4.22 30.52 -5.67
CA ILE A 459 -3.06 30.60 -6.57
C ILE A 459 -3.53 31.09 -7.96
N GLY A 460 -4.62 30.52 -8.49
CA GLY A 460 -5.22 30.93 -9.76
C GLY A 460 -5.63 32.40 -9.77
N ARG A 461 -6.22 32.91 -8.69
CA ARG A 461 -6.57 34.34 -8.57
C ARG A 461 -5.37 35.25 -8.80
N SER A 462 -4.19 34.86 -8.32
CA SER A 462 -2.96 35.64 -8.50
C SER A 462 -2.46 35.72 -9.96
N PHE A 463 -2.92 34.82 -10.82
CA PHE A 463 -2.60 34.80 -12.26
C PHE A 463 -3.63 35.51 -13.13
N ASN A 464 -4.78 35.89 -12.57
CA ASN A 464 -5.92 36.44 -13.30
C ASN A 464 -5.66 37.83 -13.91
N THR A 465 -4.55 38.49 -13.56
CA THR A 465 -4.10 39.75 -14.18
C THR A 465 -3.27 39.53 -15.44
N ASN A 466 -2.56 38.40 -15.53
CA ASN A 466 -1.56 38.14 -16.58
C ASN A 466 -2.01 37.08 -17.59
N PHE A 467 -3.03 36.30 -17.25
CA PHE A 467 -3.53 35.20 -18.06
C PHE A 467 -5.05 35.31 -18.21
N SER A 468 -5.55 34.87 -19.36
CA SER A 468 -6.98 34.73 -19.62
C SER A 468 -7.69 33.88 -18.57
N GLN A 469 -8.94 34.26 -18.28
CA GLN A 469 -9.74 33.60 -17.26
C GLN A 469 -9.96 32.11 -17.52
N ALA A 470 -10.10 31.71 -18.78
CA ALA A 470 -10.24 30.30 -19.16
C ALA A 470 -8.93 29.51 -18.89
N SER A 471 -7.76 30.10 -19.14
CA SER A 471 -6.46 29.48 -18.84
C SER A 471 -6.22 29.34 -17.34
N VAL A 472 -6.56 30.37 -16.56
CA VAL A 472 -6.54 30.31 -15.09
C VAL A 472 -7.48 29.23 -14.57
N LEU A 473 -8.69 29.12 -15.14
CA LEU A 473 -9.65 28.10 -14.75
C LEU A 473 -9.16 26.69 -15.12
N ALA A 474 -8.44 26.52 -16.23
CA ALA A 474 -7.80 25.27 -16.59
C ALA A 474 -6.82 24.80 -15.50
N PHE A 475 -5.96 25.70 -14.99
CA PHE A 475 -5.10 25.39 -13.84
C PHE A 475 -5.89 24.98 -12.60
N VAL A 476 -6.94 25.75 -12.28
CA VAL A 476 -7.76 25.56 -11.09
C VAL A 476 -8.50 24.20 -11.11
N VAL A 477 -9.00 23.77 -12.27
CA VAL A 477 -9.75 22.51 -12.46
C VAL A 477 -8.85 21.31 -12.68
N LEU A 478 -7.83 21.43 -13.54
CA LEU A 478 -6.95 20.31 -13.91
C LEU A 478 -5.92 20.02 -12.83
N GLY A 479 -5.48 21.03 -12.07
CA GLY A 479 -4.44 20.88 -11.04
C GLY A 479 -4.64 19.65 -10.15
N PRO A 480 -5.79 19.47 -9.48
CA PRO A 480 -6.04 18.31 -8.61
C PRO A 480 -6.13 16.96 -9.33
N MET A 481 -6.29 16.97 -10.66
CA MET A 481 -6.36 15.78 -11.48
C MET A 481 -4.98 15.30 -11.95
N ILE A 482 -4.02 16.23 -12.14
CA ILE A 482 -2.73 15.93 -12.79
C ILE A 482 -1.51 16.46 -12.01
N ASP A 483 -1.67 16.93 -10.79
CA ASP A 483 -0.54 17.43 -10.00
C ASP A 483 0.49 16.35 -9.73
N PHE A 484 1.74 16.80 -9.68
CA PHE A 484 2.90 15.95 -9.62
C PHE A 484 2.91 15.03 -8.39
N LYS A 485 2.48 15.52 -7.23
CA LYS A 485 2.32 14.72 -6.00
C LYS A 485 1.32 13.59 -6.21
N ASN A 486 0.13 13.87 -6.75
CA ASN A 486 -0.88 12.85 -7.01
C ASN A 486 -0.43 11.84 -8.06
N LEU A 487 0.33 12.24 -9.08
CA LEU A 487 0.90 11.30 -10.05
C LEU A 487 1.87 10.31 -9.38
N ILE A 488 2.73 10.80 -8.48
CA ILE A 488 3.62 9.93 -7.68
C ILE A 488 2.79 8.98 -6.81
N MET A 489 1.79 9.49 -6.10
CA MET A 489 0.96 8.66 -5.23
C MET A 489 0.16 7.62 -6.03
N LEU A 490 -0.37 7.98 -7.21
CA LEU A 490 -1.09 7.04 -8.07
C LEU A 490 -0.18 5.99 -8.72
N SER A 491 1.11 6.26 -8.87
CA SER A 491 2.08 5.28 -9.40
C SER A 491 2.22 4.03 -8.52
N GLU A 492 1.79 4.14 -7.27
CA GLU A 492 1.62 2.99 -6.39
C GLU A 492 0.53 2.04 -6.91
N VAL A 493 -0.60 2.57 -7.35
CA VAL A 493 -1.80 1.80 -7.71
C VAL A 493 -1.84 1.47 -9.20
N LEU A 494 -1.38 2.40 -10.03
CA LEU A 494 -1.48 2.37 -11.48
C LEU A 494 -0.08 2.32 -12.12
N LYS A 495 0.05 1.60 -13.24
CA LYS A 495 1.29 1.57 -14.01
C LYS A 495 1.62 2.95 -14.54
N MET A 496 2.89 3.33 -14.52
CA MET A 496 3.34 4.63 -15.04
C MET A 496 2.97 4.85 -16.52
N SER A 497 3.01 3.79 -17.34
CA SER A 497 2.58 3.85 -18.74
C SER A 497 1.09 4.17 -18.91
N PHE A 498 0.24 3.71 -17.99
CA PHE A 498 -1.17 4.06 -17.98
C PHE A 498 -1.39 5.48 -17.46
N LEU A 499 -0.66 5.89 -16.40
CA LEU A 499 -0.74 7.25 -15.86
C LEU A 499 -0.40 8.32 -16.88
N LEU A 500 0.67 8.14 -17.66
CA LEU A 500 1.02 9.09 -18.71
C LEU A 500 -0.09 9.21 -19.77
N ARG A 501 -0.70 8.10 -20.17
CA ARG A 501 -1.86 8.12 -21.09
C ARG A 501 -3.05 8.84 -20.47
N LEU A 502 -3.32 8.60 -19.19
CA LEU A 502 -4.40 9.26 -18.46
C LEU A 502 -4.19 10.78 -18.40
N VAL A 503 -2.98 11.24 -18.07
CA VAL A 503 -2.61 12.66 -18.10
C VAL A 503 -2.79 13.24 -19.49
N LEU A 504 -2.34 12.55 -20.54
CA LEU A 504 -2.52 13.02 -21.92
C LEU A 504 -3.99 13.14 -22.29
N MET A 505 -4.84 12.19 -21.89
CA MET A 505 -6.29 12.28 -22.10
C MET A 505 -6.88 13.48 -21.35
N ILE A 506 -6.53 13.68 -20.08
CA ILE A 506 -7.01 14.81 -19.28
C ILE A 506 -6.58 16.14 -19.91
N CYS A 507 -5.30 16.26 -20.29
CA CYS A 507 -4.76 17.45 -20.92
C CYS A 507 -5.42 17.74 -22.27
N PHE A 508 -5.58 16.73 -23.12
CA PHE A 508 -6.24 16.90 -24.42
C PHE A 508 -7.69 17.37 -24.28
N ASN A 509 -8.46 16.73 -23.38
CA ASN A 509 -9.85 17.14 -23.12
C ASN A 509 -9.92 18.54 -22.49
N GLY A 510 -9.00 18.85 -21.57
CA GLY A 510 -8.87 20.17 -20.97
C GLY A 510 -8.59 21.24 -22.02
N LEU A 511 -7.64 21.01 -22.92
CA LEU A 511 -7.28 21.95 -23.98
C LEU A 511 -8.47 22.27 -24.88
N LEU A 512 -9.23 21.25 -25.32
CA LEU A 512 -10.43 21.45 -26.12
C LEU A 512 -11.52 22.20 -25.36
N LEU A 513 -11.80 21.77 -24.12
CA LEU A 513 -12.89 22.33 -23.32
C LEU A 513 -12.62 23.79 -22.92
N PHE A 514 -11.41 24.11 -22.45
CA PHE A 514 -11.09 25.48 -22.03
C PHE A 514 -10.90 26.41 -23.22
N SER A 515 -10.52 25.91 -24.39
CA SER A 515 -10.58 26.69 -25.64
C SER A 515 -12.02 27.03 -26.03
N LEU A 516 -12.95 26.08 -25.89
CA LEU A 516 -14.38 26.32 -26.11
C LEU A 516 -14.94 27.34 -25.09
N ILE A 517 -14.60 27.19 -23.81
CA ILE A 517 -15.03 28.12 -22.75
C ILE A 517 -14.53 29.53 -23.05
N HIS A 518 -13.29 29.69 -23.51
CA HIS A 518 -12.75 31.00 -23.90
C HIS A 518 -13.50 31.62 -25.08
N PHE A 519 -14.00 30.83 -26.01
CA PHE A 519 -14.78 31.35 -27.13
C PHE A 519 -16.20 31.77 -26.70
N LEU A 520 -16.75 31.14 -25.66
CA LEU A 520 -18.11 31.38 -25.16
C LEU A 520 -18.22 32.49 -24.11
N VAL A 521 -17.10 32.86 -23.47
CA VAL A 521 -16.99 33.84 -22.38
C VAL A 521 -16.08 34.97 -22.81
#